data_AF-A0A433ZZE6-F1
#
_entry.id   AF-A0A433ZZE6-F1
#
_cell.length_a   1.000
_cell.length_b   1.000
_cell.length_c   1.000
_cell.angle_alpha   90.00
_cell.angle_beta   90.00
_cell.angle_gamma   90.00
#
_symmetry.space_group_name_H-M   'P 1'
#
loop_
_entity.id
_entity.type
_entity.pdbx_description
1 polymer ?
#
loop_
_entity_poly.entity_id
_entity_poly.type
_entity_poly.pdbx_seq_one_letter_code
_entity_poly.pdbx_strand_id
1 'polypeptide(L)'
;GCAVAPEPVSVAERSERVRDDVATLFKDMEPVAGDVTLHEAFARALKYNYDYRLRSMERSMAEAQLDLSKYDMLPRLTASAGYTSRSNDAGARS
;
A
#
# COMPACT_ATOMS: atom_id res chain seq x y z
N GLY A 1 24.33 5.08 7.43
CA GLY A 1 22.94 5.02 6.94
C GLY A 1 22.02 5.30 8.10
N CYS A 2 21.04 6.19 7.95
CA CYS A 2 20.01 6.38 8.97
C CYS A 2 18.94 5.30 8.77
N ALA A 3 18.90 4.33 9.68
CA ALA A 3 17.76 3.42 9.79
C ALA A 3 16.74 4.09 10.71
N VAL A 4 15.62 4.56 10.16
CA VAL A 4 14.48 5.01 10.96
C VAL A 4 13.76 3.74 11.42
N ALA A 5 13.81 3.47 12.72
CA ALA A 5 12.99 2.42 13.31
C ALA A 5 11.54 2.92 13.36
N PRO A 6 10.58 2.24 12.70
CA PRO A 6 9.18 2.62 12.80
C PRO A 6 8.68 2.34 14.23
N GLU A 7 8.02 3.33 14.83
CA GLU A 7 7.31 3.15 16.10
C GLU A 7 6.15 2.15 15.91
N PRO A 8 6.06 1.09 16.73
CA PRO A 8 5.00 0.11 16.62
C PRO A 8 3.66 0.70 17.05
N VAL A 9 2.64 0.56 16.21
CA VAL A 9 1.27 0.98 16.55
C VAL A 9 0.80 0.24 17.81
N SER A 10 0.26 0.98 18.78
CA SER A 10 -0.27 0.42 20.01
C SER A 10 -1.58 -0.36 19.77
N VAL A 11 -1.97 -1.22 20.72
CA VAL A 11 -3.25 -1.94 20.63
C VAL A 11 -4.44 -0.97 20.68
N ALA A 12 -4.34 0.09 21.48
CA ALA A 12 -5.38 1.11 21.61
C ALA A 12 -5.61 1.84 20.29
N GLU A 13 -4.55 2.34 19.65
CA GLU A 13 -4.63 3.01 18.35
C GLU A 13 -5.15 2.08 17.24
N ARG A 14 -4.81 0.78 17.28
CA ARG A 14 -5.41 -0.21 16.37
C ARG A 14 -6.91 -0.34 16.59
N SER A 15 -7.35 -0.42 17.83
CA SER A 15 -8.77 -0.59 18.16
C SER A 15 -9.62 0.61 17.76
N GLU A 16 -9.07 1.83 17.93
CA GLU A 16 -9.71 3.07 17.52
C GLU A 16 -9.84 3.11 16.00
N ARG A 17 -8.75 2.81 15.29
CA ARG A 17 -8.75 2.77 13.83
C ARG A 17 -9.75 1.76 13.27
N VAL A 18 -9.81 0.55 13.84
CA VAL A 18 -10.81 -0.46 13.45
C VAL A 18 -12.23 0.05 13.64
N ARG A 19 -12.50 0.76 14.74
CA ARG A 19 -13.82 1.36 14.98
C ARG A 19 -14.18 2.39 13.91
N ASP A 20 -13.24 3.26 13.56
CA ASP A 20 -13.45 4.32 12.57
C ASP A 20 -13.61 3.75 11.16
N ASP A 21 -12.83 2.72 10.83
CA ASP A 21 -12.92 1.99 9.57
C ASP A 21 -14.31 1.33 9.44
N VAL A 22 -14.77 0.66 10.49
CA VAL A 22 -16.12 0.07 10.53
C VAL A 22 -17.19 1.15 10.37
N ALA A 23 -17.09 2.26 11.11
CA ALA A 23 -18.06 3.36 10.98
C ALA A 23 -18.10 3.92 9.54
N THR A 24 -16.94 4.03 8.89
CA THR A 24 -16.82 4.49 7.50
C THR A 24 -17.42 3.49 6.53
N LEU A 25 -17.24 2.18 6.74
CA LEU A 25 -17.79 1.13 5.88
C LEU A 25 -19.32 1.16 5.81
N PHE A 26 -20.00 1.53 6.90
CA PHE A 26 -21.46 1.55 7.00
C PHE A 26 -22.07 2.94 6.73
N LYS A 27 -21.27 4.00 6.63
CA LYS A 27 -21.74 5.39 6.51
C LYS A 27 -22.65 5.62 5.28
N ASP A 28 -22.31 5.00 4.16
CA ASP A 28 -23.03 5.18 2.88
C ASP A 28 -24.05 4.06 2.61
N MET A 29 -24.37 3.24 3.62
CA MET A 29 -25.38 2.19 3.49
C MET A 29 -26.77 2.81 3.60
N GLU A 30 -27.57 2.66 2.54
CA GLU A 30 -28.97 3.11 2.56
C GLU A 30 -29.75 2.37 3.67
N PRO A 31 -30.41 3.08 4.60
CA PRO A 31 -31.21 2.45 5.64
C PRO A 31 -32.35 1.61 5.05
N VAL A 32 -32.80 0.63 5.81
CA VAL A 32 -33.98 -0.15 5.46
C VAL A 32 -35.20 0.64 5.90
N ALA A 33 -35.97 1.17 4.95
CA ALA A 33 -37.20 1.91 5.21
C ALA A 33 -38.40 1.02 4.86
N GLY A 34 -38.98 0.37 5.87
CA GLY A 34 -40.17 -0.48 5.71
C GLY A 34 -39.86 -1.90 5.23
N ASP A 35 -40.86 -2.53 4.62
CA ASP A 35 -40.80 -3.95 4.23
C ASP A 35 -39.88 -4.16 3.03
N VAL A 36 -38.89 -5.05 3.19
CA VAL A 36 -37.92 -5.39 2.14
C VAL A 36 -38.48 -6.51 1.27
N THR A 37 -38.68 -6.21 -0.01
CA THR A 37 -39.05 -7.25 -0.98
C THR A 37 -37.86 -8.17 -1.27
N LEU A 38 -38.12 -9.41 -1.71
CA LEU A 38 -37.06 -10.37 -2.04
C LEU A 38 -36.06 -9.82 -3.07
N HIS A 39 -36.55 -9.11 -4.09
CA HIS A 39 -35.71 -8.47 -5.10
C HIS A 39 -34.82 -7.38 -4.51
N GLU A 40 -35.35 -6.56 -3.61
CA GLU A 40 -34.58 -5.51 -2.93
C GLU A 40 -33.50 -6.12 -2.02
N ALA A 41 -33.81 -7.21 -1.32
CA ALA A 41 -32.85 -7.94 -0.50
C ALA A 41 -31.66 -8.43 -1.33
N PHE A 42 -31.91 -9.04 -2.50
CA PHE A 42 -30.84 -9.47 -3.40
C PHE A 42 -30.03 -8.30 -3.96
N ALA A 43 -30.69 -7.22 -4.38
CA ALA A 43 -29.99 -6.03 -4.86
C ALA A 43 -29.08 -5.42 -3.78
N ARG A 44 -29.55 -5.35 -2.53
CA ARG A 44 -28.76 -4.87 -1.37
C ARG A 44 -27.60 -5.82 -1.06
N ALA A 45 -27.83 -7.14 -1.08
CA ALA A 45 -26.79 -8.14 -0.82
C ALA A 45 -25.65 -8.09 -1.85
N LEU A 46 -25.97 -7.81 -3.10
CA LEU A 46 -24.98 -7.61 -4.16
C LEU A 46 -24.28 -6.24 -4.03
N LYS A 47 -25.05 -5.17 -3.82
CA LYS A 47 -24.52 -3.78 -3.75
C LYS A 47 -23.61 -3.55 -2.55
N TYR A 48 -23.94 -4.13 -1.40
CA TYR A 48 -23.19 -3.97 -0.16
C TYR A 48 -22.42 -5.24 0.23
N ASN A 49 -22.03 -6.04 -0.77
CA ASN A 49 -21.22 -7.23 -0.54
C ASN A 49 -19.81 -6.85 -0.04
N TYR A 50 -19.51 -7.18 1.21
CA TYR A 50 -18.20 -6.88 1.82
C TYR A 50 -17.05 -7.68 1.20
N ASP A 51 -17.30 -8.93 0.78
CA ASP A 51 -16.28 -9.79 0.17
C ASP A 51 -15.78 -9.19 -1.15
N TYR A 52 -16.66 -8.60 -1.96
CA TYR A 52 -16.27 -7.89 -3.18
C TYR A 52 -15.33 -6.70 -2.89
N ARG A 53 -15.67 -5.88 -1.90
CA ARG A 53 -14.82 -4.74 -1.50
C ARG A 53 -13.48 -5.21 -0.94
N LEU A 54 -13.48 -6.27 -0.13
CA LEU A 54 -12.26 -6.86 0.42
C LEU A 54 -11.33 -7.31 -0.70
N ARG A 55 -11.83 -8.10 -1.66
CA ARG A 55 -11.05 -8.56 -2.82
C ARG A 55 -10.51 -7.41 -3.66
N SER A 56 -11.27 -6.32 -3.82
CA SER A 56 -10.79 -5.12 -4.53
C SER A 56 -9.62 -4.45 -3.77
N MET A 57 -9.69 -4.39 -2.44
CA MET A 57 -8.65 -3.80 -1.61
C MET A 57 -7.40 -4.68 -1.60
N GLU A 58 -7.56 -6.00 -1.46
CA GLU A 58 -6.47 -6.98 -1.59
C GLU A 58 -5.75 -6.87 -2.94
N ARG A 59 -6.51 -6.70 -4.04
CA ARG A 59 -5.94 -6.45 -5.36
C ARG A 59 -5.11 -5.17 -5.40
N SER A 60 -5.63 -4.07 -4.85
CA SER A 60 -4.88 -2.80 -4.81
C SER A 60 -3.57 -2.92 -4.01
N MET A 61 -3.57 -3.71 -2.93
CA MET A 61 -2.38 -3.99 -2.14
C MET A 61 -1.35 -4.81 -2.93
N ALA A 62 -1.82 -5.83 -3.67
CA ALA A 62 -0.97 -6.62 -4.55
C ALA A 62 -0.35 -5.79 -5.68
N GLU A 63 -1.12 -4.86 -6.26
CA GLU A 63 -0.65 -3.91 -7.27
C GLU A 63 0.43 -2.96 -6.70
N ALA A 64 0.22 -2.41 -5.50
CA ALA A 64 1.21 -1.58 -4.83
C ALA A 64 2.53 -2.34 -4.55
N GLN A 65 2.43 -3.61 -4.13
CA GLN A 65 3.61 -4.46 -3.92
C GLN A 65 4.35 -4.77 -5.22
N LEU A 66 3.61 -4.99 -6.30
CA LEU A 66 4.19 -5.18 -7.63
C LEU A 66 4.93 -3.92 -8.09
N ASP A 67 4.36 -2.73 -7.88
CA ASP A 67 4.98 -1.48 -8.27
C ASP A 67 6.26 -1.18 -7.48
N LEU A 68 6.28 -1.43 -6.16
CA LEU A 68 7.51 -1.37 -5.36
C LEU A 68 8.61 -2.26 -5.94
N SER A 69 8.24 -3.49 -6.33
CA SER A 69 9.18 -4.45 -6.93
C SER A 69 9.70 -3.98 -8.30
N LYS A 70 8.88 -3.28 -9.10
CA LYS A 70 9.32 -2.67 -10.37
C LYS A 70 10.33 -1.55 -10.13
N TYR A 71 10.12 -0.71 -9.12
CA TYR A 71 11.08 0.35 -8.77
C TYR A 71 12.43 -0.20 -8.30
N ASP A 72 12.44 -1.34 -7.60
CA ASP A 72 13.69 -2.02 -7.22
C ASP A 72 14.46 -2.62 -8.41
N MET A 73 13.79 -2.89 -9.55
CA MET A 73 14.42 -3.37 -10.78
C MET A 73 14.98 -2.25 -11.68
N LEU A 74 14.74 -0.98 -11.37
CA LEU A 74 15.30 0.14 -12.15
C LEU A 74 16.78 0.38 -11.77
N PRO A 75 17.67 0.66 -12.74
CA PRO A 75 19.04 1.05 -12.44
C PRO A 75 19.03 2.30 -11.57
N ARG A 76 19.58 2.20 -10.36
CA ARG A 76 19.75 3.37 -9.48
C ARG A 76 20.74 4.32 -10.15
N LEU A 77 20.24 5.41 -10.74
CA LEU A 77 21.07 6.50 -11.24
C LEU A 77 21.66 7.27 -10.05
N THR A 78 22.74 6.75 -9.47
CA THR A 78 23.57 7.51 -8.55
C THR A 78 24.50 8.38 -9.39
N ALA A 79 24.26 9.69 -9.43
CA ALA A 79 25.21 10.64 -10.02
C ALA A 79 26.46 10.70 -9.11
N SER A 80 27.42 9.80 -9.35
CA SER A 80 28.69 9.80 -8.65
C SER A 80 29.60 10.87 -9.25
N ALA A 81 29.65 12.04 -8.61
CA ALA A 81 30.67 13.05 -8.88
C ALA A 81 32.01 12.64 -8.23
N GLY A 82 32.62 11.57 -8.74
CA GLY A 82 33.94 11.10 -8.33
C GLY A 82 35.01 11.60 -9.31
N TYR A 83 35.72 12.68 -8.97
CA TYR A 83 36.85 13.14 -9.76
C TYR A 83 38.09 12.27 -9.44
N THR A 84 38.38 11.30 -10.29
CA THR A 84 39.61 10.49 -10.15
C THR A 84 40.66 10.97 -11.15
N SER A 85 41.69 11.66 -10.69
CA SER A 85 42.91 11.90 -11.47
C SER A 85 43.80 10.66 -11.37
N ARG A 86 44.03 9.96 -12.48
CA ARG A 86 45.08 8.93 -12.56
C ARG A 86 46.31 9.55 -13.23
N SER A 87 47.40 9.62 -12.48
CA SER A 87 48.74 9.87 -13.00
C SER A 87 49.38 8.53 -13.34
N ASN A 88 49.47 8.22 -14.63
CA ASN A 88 50.28 7.14 -15.17
C ASN A 88 51.74 7.63 -15.32
N ASP A 89 52.52 7.53 -14.25
CA ASP A 89 53.98 7.71 -14.36
C ASP A 89 54.64 6.35 -14.65
N ALA A 90 55.35 6.28 -15.77
CA ALA A 90 55.93 5.08 -16.34
C ALA A 90 57.15 4.64 -15.52
N GLY A 91 57.02 3.54 -14.79
CA GLY A 91 58.12 2.91 -14.06
C GLY A 91 58.58 1.61 -14.70
N ALA A 92 59.05 1.64 -15.95
CA ALA A 92 59.89 0.55 -16.46
C ALA A 92 61.24 0.57 -15.71
N ARG A 93 61.57 -0.49 -14.97
CA ARG A 93 62.94 -0.75 -14.53
C ARG A 93 63.27 -2.24 -14.60
N SER A 94 64.40 -2.47 -15.30
CA SER A 94 65.25 -3.66 -15.49
C SER A 94 65.05 -4.86 -14.57
#